data_AF-A0A6I9RP26-F1
#
_entry.id   AF-A0A6I9RP26-F1
#
_cell.length_a   1.000
_cell.length_b   1.000
_cell.length_c   1.000
_cell.angle_alpha   90.00
_cell.angle_beta   90.00
_cell.angle_gamma   90.00
#
_symmetry.space_group_name_H-M   'P 1'
#
loop_
_entity.id
_entity.type
_entity.pdbx_description
1 polymer ?
#
loop_
_entity_poly.entity_id
_entity_poly.type
_entity_poly.pdbx_seq_one_letter_code
_entity_poly.pdbx_strand_id
1 'polypeptide(L)'
;MGSEGSRVVVPRNFRLLEELERGEKGIGDGTVSYGMDDPDDIYMRSWTGTIIGPHNTVHEGRIYQLKLFCDKDYPDNPPTVRFQTRINMTCVNQETGVVEPSLFPMLARWRREYTMEDILVNLKKEMSAPQNRKLYQPPEGNDDQRVEQKGLVLRCCIL
;
A
#
# COMPACT_ATOMS: atom_id res chain seq x y z
N MET A 1 -27.07 6.75 -35.19
CA MET A 1 -27.30 5.94 -33.98
C MET A 1 -25.95 5.42 -33.55
N GLY A 2 -25.38 5.97 -32.47
CA GLY A 2 -24.04 5.65 -32.02
C GLY A 2 -24.01 4.23 -31.46
N SER A 3 -23.11 3.40 -31.96
CA SER A 3 -22.73 2.15 -31.31
C SER A 3 -22.03 2.52 -30.00
N GLU A 4 -22.76 2.49 -28.89
CA GLU A 4 -22.15 2.38 -27.56
C GLU A 4 -21.33 1.08 -27.57
N GLY A 5 -20.02 1.22 -27.79
CA GLY A 5 -19.10 0.11 -27.70
C GLY A 5 -19.24 -0.50 -26.31
N SER A 6 -19.69 -1.76 -26.25
CA SER A 6 -19.75 -2.54 -25.02
C SER A 6 -18.40 -2.46 -24.33
N ARG A 7 -18.29 -1.65 -23.28
CA ARG A 7 -17.04 -1.46 -22.53
C ARG A 7 -16.75 -2.78 -21.82
N VAL A 8 -15.78 -3.54 -22.32
CA VAL A 8 -15.35 -4.80 -21.69
C VAL A 8 -14.83 -4.47 -20.29
N VAL A 9 -15.52 -5.01 -19.29
CA VAL A 9 -15.18 -4.86 -17.87
C VAL A 9 -14.30 -6.05 -17.49
N VAL A 10 -13.03 -5.80 -17.15
CA VAL A 10 -12.14 -6.82 -16.61
C VAL A 10 -12.63 -7.23 -15.21
N PRO A 11 -12.84 -8.52 -14.91
CA PRO A 11 -13.22 -8.98 -13.58
C PRO A 11 -12.12 -8.73 -12.55
N ARG A 12 -12.53 -8.55 -11.28
CA ARG A 12 -11.64 -8.29 -10.13
C ARG A 12 -10.40 -9.18 -10.09
N ASN A 13 -10.56 -10.50 -10.21
CA ASN A 13 -9.43 -11.42 -10.03
C ASN A 13 -8.39 -11.27 -11.16
N PHE A 14 -8.81 -11.03 -12.40
CA PHE A 14 -7.88 -10.74 -13.49
C PHE A 14 -7.15 -9.42 -13.28
N ARG A 15 -7.85 -8.40 -12.77
CA ARG A 15 -7.22 -7.12 -12.38
C ARG A 15 -6.15 -7.33 -11.30
N LEU A 16 -6.45 -8.12 -10.28
CA LEU A 16 -5.50 -8.39 -9.19
C LEU A 16 -4.32 -9.26 -9.63
N LEU A 17 -4.52 -10.22 -10.53
CA LEU A 17 -3.44 -11.00 -11.14
C LEU A 17 -2.53 -10.12 -12.00
N GLU A 18 -3.10 -9.20 -12.78
CA GLU A 18 -2.33 -8.21 -13.54
C GLU A 18 -1.50 -7.32 -12.61
N GLU A 19 -2.08 -6.84 -11.52
CA GLU A 19 -1.34 -6.07 -10.52
C GLU A 19 -0.26 -6.91 -9.82
N LEU A 20 -0.50 -8.19 -9.50
CA LEU A 20 0.52 -9.08 -8.95
C LEU A 20 1.73 -9.20 -9.89
N GLU A 21 1.49 -9.50 -11.16
CA GLU A 21 2.54 -9.64 -12.17
C GLU A 21 3.36 -8.34 -12.32
N ARG A 22 2.70 -7.18 -12.23
CA ARG A 22 3.37 -5.88 -12.26
C ARG A 22 4.21 -5.65 -10.99
N GLY A 23 3.71 -6.05 -9.82
CA GLY A 23 4.45 -6.01 -8.56
C GLY A 23 5.74 -6.84 -8.60
N GLU A 24 5.68 -8.05 -9.16
CA GLU A 24 6.82 -8.97 -9.27
C GLU A 24 7.90 -8.49 -10.28
N LYS A 25 7.48 -7.81 -11.35
CA LYS A 25 8.41 -7.25 -12.34
C LYS A 25 9.16 -6.01 -11.83
N GLY A 26 8.73 -5.45 -10.70
CA GLY A 26 9.23 -4.19 -10.19
C GLY A 26 8.57 -2.98 -10.86
N ILE A 27 8.53 -1.88 -10.12
CA ILE A 27 7.73 -0.70 -10.46
C ILE A 27 8.63 0.52 -10.55
N GLY A 28 8.55 1.23 -11.67
CA GLY A 28 9.20 2.53 -11.86
C GLY A 28 10.70 2.50 -11.52
N ASP A 29 11.10 3.35 -10.58
CA ASP A 29 12.48 3.48 -10.09
C ASP A 29 12.82 2.56 -8.90
N GLY A 30 11.92 1.63 -8.55
CA GLY A 30 12.08 0.69 -7.43
C GLY A 30 11.86 1.29 -6.05
N THR A 31 11.41 2.55 -5.96
CA THR A 31 11.16 3.22 -4.67
C THR A 31 9.79 2.92 -4.08
N VAL A 32 8.92 2.29 -4.86
CA VAL A 32 7.66 1.74 -4.41
C VAL A 32 7.57 0.29 -4.87
N SER A 33 7.01 -0.57 -4.04
CA SER A 33 6.73 -1.97 -4.39
C SER A 33 5.48 -2.45 -3.68
N TYR A 34 4.85 -3.49 -4.21
CA TYR A 34 3.78 -4.20 -3.50
C TYR A 34 3.75 -5.66 -3.92
N GLY A 35 3.18 -6.49 -3.06
CA GLY A 35 2.97 -7.92 -3.30
C GLY A 35 1.88 -8.48 -2.40
N MET A 36 1.46 -9.71 -2.67
CA MET A 36 0.51 -10.41 -1.82
C MET A 36 1.11 -10.64 -0.44
N ASP A 37 0.27 -10.47 0.58
CA ASP A 37 0.66 -10.69 1.96
C ASP A 37 0.69 -12.18 2.33
N ASP A 38 -0.31 -12.90 1.83
CA ASP A 38 -0.45 -14.34 2.01
C ASP A 38 -0.57 -14.99 0.62
N PRO A 39 0.44 -15.77 0.16
CA PRO A 39 0.41 -16.41 -1.15
C PRO A 39 -0.70 -17.47 -1.27
N ASP A 40 -1.25 -17.95 -0.15
CA ASP A 40 -2.34 -18.94 -0.13
C ASP A 40 -3.73 -18.28 -0.18
N ASP A 41 -3.83 -16.94 -0.07
CA ASP A 41 -5.10 -16.22 -0.20
C ASP A 41 -5.58 -16.20 -1.67
N ILE A 42 -6.41 -17.18 -2.00
CA ILE A 42 -7.07 -17.32 -3.31
C ILE A 42 -7.89 -16.09 -3.72
N TYR A 43 -8.34 -15.28 -2.76
CA TYR A 43 -9.12 -14.08 -3.04
C TYR A 43 -8.25 -12.85 -3.26
N MET A 44 -6.94 -12.95 -3.03
CA MET A 44 -5.95 -11.89 -3.24
C MET A 44 -6.40 -10.57 -2.58
N ARG A 45 -6.86 -10.62 -1.34
CA ARG A 45 -7.42 -9.46 -0.63
C ARG A 45 -6.35 -8.68 0.09
N SER A 46 -5.38 -9.38 0.69
CA SER A 46 -4.36 -8.77 1.54
C SER A 46 -3.06 -8.56 0.77
N TRP A 47 -2.60 -7.31 0.75
CA TRP A 47 -1.39 -6.90 0.06
C TRP A 47 -0.50 -6.09 0.99
N THR A 48 0.80 -6.27 0.83
CA THR A 48 1.82 -5.47 1.51
C THR A 48 2.44 -4.51 0.49
N GLY A 49 2.37 -3.22 0.77
CA GLY A 49 3.03 -2.15 0.01
C GLY A 49 4.26 -1.63 0.76
N THR A 50 5.29 -1.23 0.01
CA THR A 50 6.49 -0.60 0.53
C THR A 50 6.72 0.74 -0.16
N ILE A 51 7.05 1.77 0.61
CA ILE A 51 7.49 3.07 0.10
C ILE A 51 8.86 3.38 0.72
N ILE A 52 9.85 3.59 -0.13
CA ILE A 52 11.13 4.18 0.26
C ILE A 52 10.91 5.69 0.36
N GLY A 53 11.18 6.24 1.55
CA GLY A 53 10.90 7.62 1.86
C GLY A 53 11.67 8.58 0.93
N PRO A 54 11.01 9.63 0.42
CA PRO A 54 11.61 10.52 -0.57
C PRO A 54 12.79 11.34 -0.02
N HIS A 55 13.79 11.56 -0.88
CA HIS A 55 14.93 12.42 -0.60
C HIS A 55 14.53 13.86 -0.25
N ASN A 56 15.39 14.55 0.50
CA ASN A 56 15.19 15.95 0.93
C ASN A 56 13.92 16.14 1.77
N THR A 57 13.52 15.11 2.51
CA THR A 57 12.40 15.16 3.46
C THR A 57 12.80 14.48 4.76
N VAL A 58 12.00 14.68 5.82
CA VAL A 58 12.11 13.94 7.09
C VAL A 58 11.92 12.42 6.94
N HIS A 59 11.44 11.97 5.78
CA HIS A 59 11.21 10.57 5.44
C HIS A 59 12.42 9.92 4.76
N GLU A 60 13.45 10.70 4.39
CA GLU A 60 14.62 10.18 3.69
C GLU A 60 15.34 9.10 4.49
N GLY A 61 15.72 8.00 3.81
CA GLY A 61 16.38 6.85 4.43
C GLY A 61 15.44 5.89 5.15
N ARG A 62 14.14 6.22 5.26
CA ARG A 62 13.14 5.39 5.93
C ARG A 62 12.42 4.45 4.97
N ILE A 63 12.01 3.28 5.47
CA ILE A 63 11.18 2.32 4.73
C ILE A 63 9.82 2.20 5.40
N TYR A 64 8.76 2.52 4.66
CA TYR A 64 7.39 2.45 5.15
C TYR A 64 6.69 1.21 4.61
N GLN A 65 6.18 0.37 5.51
CA GLN A 65 5.32 -0.74 5.16
C GLN A 65 3.85 -0.35 5.33
N LEU A 66 3.02 -0.75 4.36
CA LEU A 66 1.59 -0.49 4.32
C LEU A 66 0.86 -1.81 4.07
N LYS A 67 -0.36 -1.93 4.61
CA LYS A 67 -1.34 -2.93 4.21
C LYS A 67 -2.36 -2.30 3.29
N LEU A 68 -2.63 -2.97 2.18
CA LEU A 68 -3.73 -2.66 1.28
C LEU A 68 -4.69 -3.85 1.31
N PHE A 69 -5.97 -3.56 1.54
CA PHE A 69 -7.02 -4.56 1.56
C PHE A 69 -8.00 -4.32 0.40
N CYS A 70 -7.91 -5.17 -0.60
CA CYS A 70 -8.75 -5.15 -1.79
C CYS A 70 -10.00 -5.99 -1.53
N ASP A 71 -11.11 -5.37 -1.11
CA ASP A 71 -12.37 -6.07 -0.85
C ASP A 71 -12.99 -6.63 -2.15
N LYS A 72 -14.12 -7.33 -2.05
CA LYS A 72 -14.86 -7.95 -3.16
C LYS A 72 -15.26 -6.97 -4.27
N ASP A 73 -15.41 -5.69 -3.94
CA ASP A 73 -15.85 -4.64 -4.87
C ASP A 73 -14.67 -3.89 -5.52
N TYR A 74 -13.42 -4.26 -5.21
CA TYR A 74 -12.26 -3.76 -5.94
C TYR A 74 -12.28 -4.27 -7.40
N PRO A 75 -11.93 -3.46 -8.42
CA PRO A 75 -11.47 -2.07 -8.37
C PRO A 75 -12.58 -1.03 -8.49
N ASP A 76 -13.87 -1.39 -8.47
CA ASP A 76 -14.95 -0.41 -8.57
C ASP A 76 -14.99 0.50 -7.33
N ASN A 77 -14.64 -0.05 -6.16
CA ASN A 77 -14.35 0.70 -4.93
C ASN A 77 -12.85 0.68 -4.60
N PRO A 78 -12.33 1.73 -3.93
CA PRO A 78 -10.93 1.77 -3.52
C PRO A 78 -10.62 0.68 -2.48
N PRO A 79 -9.36 0.22 -2.39
CA PRO A 79 -8.92 -0.63 -1.29
C PRO A 79 -8.78 0.20 -0.01
N THR A 80 -8.87 -0.47 1.14
CA THR A 80 -8.50 0.14 2.42
C THR A 80 -6.98 0.17 2.54
N VAL A 81 -6.40 1.31 2.92
CA VAL A 81 -4.95 1.48 3.02
C VAL A 81 -4.57 1.89 4.43
N ARG A 82 -3.58 1.21 5.01
CA ARG A 82 -3.08 1.48 6.36
C ARG A 82 -1.57 1.37 6.41
N PHE A 83 -0.90 2.32 7.03
CA PHE A 83 0.51 2.22 7.39
C PHE A 83 0.69 1.25 8.57
N GLN A 84 1.61 0.30 8.42
CA GLN A 84 2.12 -0.51 9.52
C GLN A 84 3.26 0.22 10.24
N THR A 85 4.17 0.81 9.47
CA THR A 85 5.21 1.70 10.01
C THR A 85 4.57 3.01 10.47
N ARG A 86 4.77 3.42 11.73
CA ARG A 86 4.23 4.69 12.23
C ARG A 86 4.73 5.87 11.39
N ILE A 87 3.82 6.76 11.01
CA ILE A 87 4.10 7.93 10.19
C ILE A 87 3.23 9.11 10.60
N ASN A 88 3.85 10.27 10.77
CA ASN A 88 3.12 11.53 10.91
C ASN A 88 2.89 12.11 9.52
N MET A 89 1.65 12.06 9.02
CA MET A 89 1.27 12.58 7.71
C MET A 89 -0.18 13.07 7.75
N THR A 90 -0.46 14.18 7.08
CA THR A 90 -1.77 14.88 7.16
C THR A 90 -2.98 14.04 6.76
N CYS A 91 -2.82 13.09 5.84
CA CYS A 91 -3.91 12.19 5.41
C CYS A 91 -3.90 10.83 6.12
N VAL A 92 -3.12 10.67 7.20
CA VAL A 92 -3.01 9.42 7.96
C VAL A 92 -3.49 9.63 9.39
N ASN A 93 -4.42 8.78 9.81
CA ASN A 93 -4.85 8.70 11.20
C ASN A 93 -3.68 8.24 12.08
N GLN A 94 -3.31 9.05 13.07
CA GLN A 94 -2.10 8.83 13.87
C GLN A 94 -2.22 7.67 14.86
N GLU A 95 -3.44 7.29 15.23
CA GLU A 95 -3.68 6.18 16.16
C GLU A 95 -3.76 4.84 15.43
N THR A 96 -4.42 4.81 14.27
CA THR A 96 -4.71 3.57 13.55
C THR A 96 -3.77 3.31 12.36
N GLY A 97 -3.09 4.34 11.86
CA GLY A 97 -2.30 4.31 10.63
C GLY A 97 -3.14 4.28 9.35
N VAL A 98 -4.48 4.34 9.45
CA VAL A 98 -5.37 4.31 8.28
C VAL A 98 -5.24 5.59 7.47
N VAL A 99 -5.18 5.47 6.15
CA VAL A 99 -5.22 6.61 5.23
C VAL A 99 -6.69 7.06 5.10
N GLU A 100 -6.96 8.29 5.50
CA GLU A 100 -8.31 8.85 5.51
C GLU A 100 -8.75 9.26 4.09
N PRO A 101 -9.79 8.63 3.49
CA PRO A 101 -10.18 8.92 2.12
C PRO A 101 -10.55 10.39 1.88
N SER A 102 -11.13 11.06 2.88
CA SER A 102 -11.51 12.48 2.82
C SER A 102 -10.31 13.43 2.72
N LEU A 103 -9.14 13.01 3.22
CA LEU A 103 -7.91 13.80 3.24
C LEU A 103 -6.95 13.40 2.12
N PHE A 104 -7.21 12.30 1.42
CA PHE A 104 -6.41 11.83 0.30
C PHE A 104 -7.25 11.81 -1.00
N PRO A 105 -7.11 12.84 -1.86
CA PRO A 105 -8.01 13.08 -3.00
C PRO A 105 -8.19 11.89 -3.95
N MET A 106 -7.16 11.05 -4.08
CA MET A 106 -7.20 9.87 -4.94
C MET A 106 -8.22 8.82 -4.45
N LEU A 107 -8.34 8.61 -3.13
CA LEU A 107 -9.34 7.70 -2.57
C LEU A 107 -10.72 8.37 -2.51
N ALA A 108 -10.80 9.66 -2.20
CA ALA A 108 -12.07 10.41 -2.25
C ALA A 108 -12.74 10.40 -3.62
N ARG A 109 -11.93 10.43 -4.69
CA ARG A 109 -12.38 10.45 -6.09
C ARG A 109 -11.88 9.21 -6.82
N TRP A 110 -12.04 8.07 -6.18
CA TRP A 110 -11.61 6.79 -6.74
C TRP A 110 -12.25 6.54 -8.10
N ARG A 111 -11.45 5.97 -9.00
CA ARG A 111 -11.85 5.54 -10.32
C ARG A 111 -11.24 4.16 -10.55
N ARG A 112 -11.99 3.26 -11.16
CA ARG A 112 -11.57 1.86 -11.35
C ARG A 112 -10.29 1.66 -12.15
N GLU A 113 -9.86 2.68 -12.88
CA GLU A 113 -8.60 2.67 -13.63
C GLU A 113 -7.39 2.77 -12.69
N TYR A 114 -7.56 3.33 -11.49
CA TYR A 114 -6.50 3.41 -10.49
C TYR A 114 -6.10 2.05 -9.94
N THR A 115 -4.83 1.95 -9.55
CA THR A 115 -4.17 0.72 -9.08
C THR A 115 -3.58 0.90 -7.68
N MET A 116 -3.14 -0.19 -7.06
CA MET A 116 -2.33 -0.15 -5.83
C MET A 116 -1.04 0.63 -6.03
N GLU A 117 -0.41 0.50 -7.20
CA GLU A 117 0.75 1.31 -7.59
C GLU A 117 0.45 2.81 -7.51
N ASP A 118 -0.65 3.24 -8.13
CA ASP A 118 -1.02 4.65 -8.15
C ASP A 118 -1.21 5.19 -6.73
N ILE A 119 -1.79 4.39 -5.82
CA ILE A 119 -1.95 4.77 -4.41
C ILE A 119 -0.57 4.98 -3.77
N LEU A 120 0.35 4.03 -3.90
CA LEU A 120 1.68 4.12 -3.29
C LEU A 120 2.48 5.31 -3.85
N VAL A 121 2.42 5.53 -5.17
CA VAL A 121 3.06 6.68 -5.83
C VAL A 121 2.47 8.00 -5.34
N ASN A 122 1.15 8.11 -5.19
CA ASN A 122 0.52 9.34 -4.71
C ASN A 122 0.75 9.57 -3.21
N LEU A 123 0.80 8.52 -2.39
CA LEU A 123 1.21 8.63 -0.99
C LEU A 123 2.66 9.13 -0.86
N LYS A 124 3.57 8.61 -1.71
CA LYS A 124 4.95 9.11 -1.75
C LYS A 124 5.01 10.59 -2.15
N LYS A 125 4.16 11.04 -3.08
CA LYS A 125 4.04 12.47 -3.43
C LYS A 125 3.55 13.30 -2.25
N GLU A 126 2.57 12.80 -1.48
CA GLU A 126 2.11 13.45 -0.26
C GLU A 126 3.22 13.58 0.78
N MET A 127 4.11 12.59 0.93
CA MET A 127 5.29 12.70 1.81
C MET A 127 6.22 13.87 1.41
N SER A 128 6.33 14.17 0.11
CA SER A 128 7.11 15.31 -0.39
C SER A 128 6.36 16.65 -0.36
N ALA A 129 5.05 16.65 -0.07
CA ALA A 129 4.25 17.86 -0.05
C ALA A 129 4.71 18.82 1.06
N PRO A 130 4.59 20.16 0.87
CA PRO A 130 5.11 21.15 1.81
C PRO A 130 4.65 20.95 3.26
N GLN A 131 3.41 20.52 3.45
CA GLN A 131 2.79 20.26 4.74
C GLN A 131 3.31 19.00 5.45
N ASN A 132 3.89 18.04 4.71
CA ASN A 132 4.32 16.74 5.25
C ASN A 132 5.85 16.59 5.32
N ARG A 133 6.59 17.12 4.33
CA ARG A 133 8.04 16.90 4.16
C ARG A 133 8.94 17.32 5.33
N LYS A 134 8.41 18.11 6.26
CA LYS A 134 9.10 18.61 7.48
C LYS A 134 8.39 18.22 8.77
N LEU A 135 7.33 17.41 8.71
CA LEU A 135 6.62 16.99 9.93
C LEU A 135 7.52 16.10 10.76
N TYR A 136 7.61 16.42 12.06
CA TYR A 136 8.30 15.54 13.00
C TYR A 136 7.77 14.11 12.87
N GLN A 137 8.67 13.14 12.73
CA GLN A 137 8.31 11.73 12.59
C GLN A 137 8.61 10.97 13.88
N PRO A 138 7.81 9.94 14.21
CA PRO A 138 8.12 9.05 15.33
C PRO A 138 9.46 8.33 15.10
N PRO A 139 10.11 7.83 16.18
CA PRO A 139 11.28 6.98 16.07
C PRO A 139 11.01 5.76 15.19
N GLU A 140 12.02 5.32 14.45
CA GLU A 140 11.94 4.07 13.71
C GLU A 140 12.07 2.89 14.66
N GLY A 141 11.21 1.88 14.48
CA GLY A 141 11.16 0.71 15.34
C GLY A 141 9.72 0.31 15.63
N ASN A 142 9.34 -0.88 15.19
CA ASN A 142 8.08 -1.48 15.56
C ASN A 142 8.35 -2.32 16.82
N ASP A 143 7.96 -1.84 18.01
CA ASP A 143 8.01 -2.64 19.24
C ASP A 143 7.26 -3.99 19.09
N ASP A 144 6.32 -4.08 18.14
CA ASP A 144 5.50 -5.26 17.85
C ASP A 144 6.24 -6.39 17.09
N GLN A 145 7.40 -6.15 16.47
CA GLN A 145 8.15 -7.23 15.78
C GLN A 145 8.86 -8.19 16.74
N ARG A 146 8.88 -7.93 18.05
CA ARG A 146 9.50 -8.83 19.04
C ARG A 146 8.63 -10.03 19.44
N VAL A 147 7.35 -10.06 19.05
CA VAL A 147 6.42 -11.12 19.49
C VAL A 147 6.39 -12.33 18.55
N GLU A 148 6.60 -12.18 17.24
CA GLU A 148 6.57 -13.32 16.31
C GLU A 148 7.91 -14.06 16.13
N GLN A 149 9.04 -13.43 16.45
CA GLN A 149 10.36 -14.10 16.33
C GLN A 149 10.59 -15.23 17.34
N LYS A 150 9.75 -15.37 18.37
CA LYS A 150 9.88 -16.47 19.35
C LYS A 150 9.30 -17.80 18.85
N GLY A 151 8.58 -17.83 17.72
CA GLY A 151 7.93 -19.04 17.20
C GLY A 151 8.76 -19.85 16.18
N LEU A 152 9.70 -19.22 15.47
CA LEU A 152 10.39 -19.88 14.34
C LEU A 152 11.76 -20.48 14.69
N VAL A 153 12.42 -20.03 15.77
CA VAL A 153 13.80 -20.46 16.07
C VAL A 153 13.85 -21.84 16.76
N LEU A 154 12.74 -22.37 17.26
CA LEU A 154 12.72 -23.66 17.96
C LEU A 154 12.48 -24.90 17.08
N ARG A 155 12.23 -24.75 15.77
CA ARG A 155 11.94 -25.88 14.86
C ARG A 155 13.10 -26.30 13.94
N CYS A 156 14.27 -25.66 14.03
CA CYS A 156 15.42 -25.98 13.17
C CYS A 156 16.62 -26.61 13.90
N CYS A 157 16.42 -27.22 15.09
CA CYS A 157 17.49 -27.94 15.81
C CYS A 157 17.12 -29.36 16.28
N ILE A 158 15.99 -29.93 15.86
CA ILE A 158 15.71 -31.36 16.08
C ILE A 158 15.13 -31.94 14.80
N LEU A 159 16.02 -32.41 13.94
CA LEU A 159 15.96 -33.66 13.18
C LEU A 159 17.31 -33.86 12.47
#